data_AF-A0A968VY44-F1
#
_entry.id   AF-A0A968VY44-F1
#
_cell.length_a   1.000
_cell.length_b   1.000
_cell.length_c   1.000
_cell.angle_alpha   90.00
_cell.angle_beta   90.00
_cell.angle_gamma   90.00
#
_symmetry.space_group_name_H-M   'P 1'
#
loop_
_entity.id
_entity.type
_entity.pdbx_description
1 polymer ?
#
loop_
_entity_poly.entity_id
_entity_poly.type
_entity_poly.pdbx_seq_one_letter_code
_entity_poly.pdbx_strand_id
1 'polypeptide(L)'
;MFKLPGTHDACLPGIAKGLAENLPVQLCKVIYATKPNQAMKNLLNLFHSLKTSEVNWIAHMLSFKAGPAKQNKKLQLFNLLQHNSPLSDQKACELIYHKKPDSAFSHLKKRLQDDIISYASLYQANKATKANPEARCQELLVKTKWSLDRGLYDHAAELIDATTAIARQYELIPILINLYEIVRVHKLQPAFNVIDYLNEYVKIISNRPEDVPKTIERKATREHNGNLAHTQKHGTIPR
;
A
#
# COMPACT_ATOMS: atom_id res chain seq x y z
N MET A 1 67.77 -0.59 7.56
CA MET A 1 66.54 -1.38 7.34
C MET A 1 65.53 -0.47 6.66
N PHE A 2 65.63 -0.35 5.34
CA PHE A 2 64.86 -1.04 4.28
C PHE A 2 63.87 -0.05 3.64
N LYS A 3 64.41 0.57 2.57
CA LYS A 3 63.70 1.28 1.51
C LYS A 3 62.79 0.30 0.76
N LEU A 4 61.60 0.72 0.36
CA LEU A 4 60.84 0.07 -0.70
C LEU A 4 61.07 0.80 -2.03
N PRO A 5 61.32 0.08 -3.14
CA PRO A 5 61.63 0.65 -4.45
C PRO A 5 60.39 0.76 -5.36
N GLY A 6 60.44 1.76 -6.25
CA GLY A 6 60.58 1.52 -7.69
C GLY A 6 59.43 0.87 -8.45
N THR A 7 58.81 1.69 -9.30
CA THR A 7 58.10 1.38 -10.54
C THR A 7 58.75 0.26 -11.37
N HIS A 8 57.94 -0.66 -11.90
CA HIS A 8 58.26 -1.37 -13.13
C HIS A 8 57.02 -1.51 -14.01
N ASP A 9 57.08 -0.81 -15.13
CA ASP A 9 56.40 -1.15 -16.38
C ASP A 9 56.75 -2.59 -16.80
N ALA A 10 55.72 -3.34 -17.18
CA ALA A 10 55.85 -4.49 -18.05
C ALA A 10 54.88 -4.32 -19.23
N CYS A 11 55.46 -3.89 -20.36
CA CYS A 11 54.89 -4.01 -21.69
C CYS A 11 54.73 -5.48 -22.11
N LEU A 12 53.81 -5.68 -23.06
CA LEU A 12 53.80 -6.59 -24.23
C LEU A 12 52.48 -7.41 -24.34
N PRO A 13 52.08 -7.87 -25.54
CA PRO A 13 51.70 -7.06 -26.69
C PRO A 13 50.42 -7.58 -27.40
N GLY A 14 49.84 -6.73 -28.25
CA GLY A 14 49.20 -7.10 -29.52
C GLY A 14 48.21 -8.27 -29.56
N ILE A 15 46.92 -7.98 -29.44
CA ILE A 15 45.95 -8.53 -30.40
C ILE A 15 45.23 -7.36 -31.05
N ALA A 16 45.48 -7.28 -32.36
CA ALA A 16 44.86 -6.47 -33.40
C ALA A 16 43.41 -6.05 -33.06
N LYS A 17 43.08 -4.76 -33.14
CA LYS A 17 42.73 -4.08 -34.40
C LYS A 17 41.89 -4.98 -35.32
N GLY A 18 40.58 -4.91 -35.17
CA GLY A 18 39.65 -5.47 -36.13
C GLY A 18 38.30 -5.78 -35.52
N LEU A 19 37.50 -4.75 -35.21
CA LEU A 19 36.03 -4.83 -35.05
C LEU A 19 35.35 -3.46 -34.79
N ALA A 20 36.05 -2.33 -35.00
CA ALA A 20 35.49 -0.99 -34.78
C ALA A 20 35.00 -0.27 -36.05
N GLU A 21 35.13 -0.88 -37.23
CA GLU A 21 34.72 -0.26 -38.49
C GLU A 21 33.90 -1.27 -39.29
N ASN A 22 32.59 -1.31 -39.01
CA ASN A 22 31.49 -1.71 -39.91
C ASN A 22 30.18 -1.92 -39.13
N LEU A 23 29.83 -1.00 -38.20
CA LEU A 23 28.41 -0.82 -37.88
C LEU A 23 27.85 0.18 -38.90
N PRO A 24 26.94 -0.22 -39.80
CA PRO A 24 26.32 0.72 -40.71
C PRO A 24 25.54 1.75 -39.90
N VAL A 25 25.98 3.01 -40.00
CA VAL A 25 25.34 4.23 -39.49
C VAL A 25 23.99 4.52 -40.18
N GLN A 26 23.37 3.52 -40.81
CA GLN A 26 22.10 3.63 -41.54
C GLN A 26 20.92 2.85 -40.94
N LEU A 27 21.03 2.32 -39.71
CA LEU A 27 19.85 1.82 -38.96
C LEU A 27 19.30 2.83 -37.94
N CYS A 28 19.61 4.12 -38.12
CA CYS A 28 19.01 5.22 -37.35
C CYS A 28 17.67 5.75 -37.91
N LYS A 29 17.03 5.09 -38.89
CA LYS A 29 15.74 5.54 -39.44
C LYS A 29 14.84 4.39 -39.88
N VAL A 30 14.37 3.55 -38.95
CA VAL A 30 12.99 3.02 -39.04
C VAL A 30 12.44 2.84 -37.64
N ILE A 31 11.95 3.96 -37.08
CA ILE A 31 11.06 3.97 -35.93
C ILE A 31 9.74 3.38 -36.42
N TYR A 32 9.54 2.07 -36.24
CA TYR A 32 8.17 1.59 -36.09
C TYR A 32 7.76 1.86 -34.65
N ALA A 33 7.17 3.03 -34.45
CA ALA A 33 6.34 3.33 -33.30
C ALA A 33 5.10 2.42 -33.34
N THR A 34 5.28 1.14 -33.00
CA THR A 34 4.17 0.27 -32.69
C THR A 34 3.55 0.82 -31.42
N LYS A 35 2.32 1.36 -31.55
CA LYS A 35 1.53 1.87 -30.41
C LYS A 35 1.62 0.82 -29.29
N PRO A 36 2.06 1.20 -28.07
CA PRO A 36 2.15 0.23 -27.00
C PRO A 36 0.75 -0.35 -26.76
N ASN A 37 0.68 -1.68 -26.75
CA ASN A 37 -0.54 -2.42 -26.44
C ASN A 37 -1.09 -1.89 -25.10
N GLN A 38 -2.42 -1.82 -24.94
CA GLN A 38 -3.06 -1.18 -23.78
C GLN A 38 -2.49 -1.68 -22.44
N ALA A 39 -2.16 -2.98 -22.36
CA ALA A 39 -1.55 -3.59 -21.18
C ALA A 39 -0.17 -3.00 -20.82
N MET A 40 0.67 -2.68 -21.81
CA MET A 40 1.99 -2.10 -21.56
C MET A 40 1.91 -0.64 -21.13
N LYS A 41 0.95 0.10 -21.72
CA LYS A 41 0.63 1.47 -21.26
C LYS A 41 0.17 1.48 -19.81
N ASN A 42 -0.72 0.56 -19.45
CA ASN A 42 -1.20 0.43 -18.07
C ASN A 42 -0.06 0.11 -17.10
N LEU A 43 0.86 -0.78 -17.49
CA LEU A 43 2.03 -1.13 -16.68
C LEU A 43 3.00 0.04 -16.52
N LEU A 44 3.26 0.81 -17.59
CA LEU A 44 4.09 2.02 -17.53
C LEU A 44 3.46 3.11 -16.66
N ASN A 45 2.16 3.36 -16.82
CA ASN A 45 1.42 4.33 -16.01
C ASN A 45 1.44 3.95 -14.52
N LEU A 46 1.27 2.66 -14.22
CA LEU A 46 1.39 2.12 -12.87
C LEU A 46 2.81 2.29 -12.33
N PHE A 47 3.84 2.01 -13.13
CA PHE A 47 5.22 2.17 -12.68
C PHE A 47 5.56 3.64 -12.38
N HIS A 48 5.11 4.58 -13.23
CA HIS A 48 5.33 6.01 -13.02
C HIS A 48 4.58 6.60 -11.82
N SER A 49 3.50 5.95 -11.35
CA SER A 49 2.79 6.40 -10.15
C SER A 49 3.49 5.99 -8.85
N LEU A 50 4.45 5.06 -8.91
CA LEU A 50 5.19 4.58 -7.74
C LEU A 50 6.26 5.57 -7.28
N LYS A 51 6.44 5.68 -5.97
CA LYS A 51 7.55 6.43 -5.36
C LYS A 51 8.85 5.62 -5.44
N THR A 52 9.99 6.28 -5.43
CA THR A 52 11.32 5.60 -5.44
C THR A 52 11.47 4.55 -4.34
N SER A 53 10.93 4.82 -3.14
CA SER A 53 10.92 3.85 -2.04
C SER A 53 10.08 2.60 -2.33
N GLU A 54 8.97 2.75 -3.05
CA GLU A 54 8.10 1.63 -3.46
C GLU A 54 8.78 0.81 -4.55
N VAL A 55 9.41 1.48 -5.53
CA VAL A 55 10.19 0.83 -6.59
C VAL A 55 11.29 -0.05 -6.02
N ASN A 56 12.08 0.47 -5.08
CA ASN A 56 13.15 -0.28 -4.43
C ASN A 56 12.61 -1.47 -3.61
N TRP A 57 11.50 -1.27 -2.89
CA TRP A 57 10.85 -2.35 -2.15
C TRP A 57 10.34 -3.46 -3.07
N ILE A 58 9.67 -3.10 -4.17
CA ILE A 58 9.15 -4.05 -5.15
C ILE A 58 10.29 -4.81 -5.82
N ALA A 59 11.39 -4.14 -6.18
CA ALA A 59 12.58 -4.78 -6.72
C ALA A 59 13.13 -5.85 -5.75
N HIS A 60 13.23 -5.51 -4.46
CA HIS A 60 13.65 -6.43 -3.41
C HIS A 60 12.69 -7.62 -3.23
N MET A 61 11.38 -7.40 -3.27
CA MET A 61 10.39 -8.48 -3.17
C MET A 61 10.43 -9.41 -4.39
N LEU A 62 10.64 -8.86 -5.58
CA LEU A 62 10.78 -9.63 -6.82
C LEU A 62 12.08 -10.43 -6.86
N SER A 63 13.19 -9.90 -6.33
CA SER A 63 14.44 -10.64 -6.23
C SER A 63 14.36 -11.75 -5.19
N PHE A 64 13.71 -11.52 -4.04
CA PHE A 64 13.56 -12.53 -2.99
C PHE A 64 12.75 -13.76 -3.46
N LYS A 65 11.67 -13.56 -4.23
CA LYS A 65 10.90 -14.68 -4.80
C LYS A 65 11.64 -15.43 -5.93
N ALA A 66 12.67 -14.82 -6.51
CA ALA A 66 13.51 -15.47 -7.50
C ALA A 66 14.55 -16.33 -6.77
N GLY A 67 14.27 -17.61 -6.58
CA GLY A 67 15.28 -18.54 -6.09
C GLY A 67 16.56 -18.49 -6.95
N PRO A 68 17.71 -18.96 -6.42
CA PRO A 68 19.05 -18.75 -6.98
C PRO A 68 19.26 -19.27 -8.42
N ALA A 69 18.38 -20.15 -8.92
CA ALA A 69 18.52 -20.81 -10.21
C ALA A 69 17.64 -20.24 -11.35
N LYS A 70 16.71 -19.29 -11.10
CA LYS A 70 15.81 -18.77 -12.13
C LYS A 70 16.09 -17.31 -12.45
N GLN A 71 16.47 -17.05 -13.71
CA GLN A 71 16.37 -15.71 -14.29
C GLN A 71 14.92 -15.23 -14.16
N ASN A 72 14.67 -14.31 -13.22
CA ASN A 72 13.33 -13.81 -12.97
C ASN A 72 12.96 -12.80 -14.06
N LYS A 73 12.28 -13.29 -15.09
CA LYS A 73 11.78 -12.47 -16.20
C LYS A 73 10.90 -11.31 -15.73
N LYS A 74 10.22 -11.44 -14.57
CA LYS A 74 9.48 -10.32 -13.95
C LYS A 74 10.42 -9.22 -13.46
N LEU A 75 11.53 -9.60 -12.82
CA LEU A 75 12.56 -8.65 -12.39
C LEU A 75 13.26 -8.01 -13.60
N GLN A 76 13.56 -8.78 -14.65
CA GLN A 76 14.12 -8.23 -15.89
C GLN A 76 13.19 -7.18 -16.51
N LEU A 77 11.89 -7.51 -16.65
CA LEU A 77 10.90 -6.57 -17.15
C LEU A 77 10.78 -5.34 -16.25
N PHE A 78 10.78 -5.53 -14.92
CA PHE A 78 10.71 -4.43 -13.96
C PHE A 78 11.92 -3.49 -14.07
N ASN A 79 13.14 -4.03 -14.19
CA ASN A 79 14.36 -3.25 -14.37
C ASN A 79 14.34 -2.48 -15.71
N LEU A 80 13.79 -3.07 -16.78
CA LEU A 80 13.62 -2.38 -18.06
C LEU A 80 12.67 -1.18 -17.95
N LEU A 81 11.64 -1.25 -17.09
CA LEU A 81 10.76 -0.10 -16.81
C LEU A 81 11.49 1.01 -16.05
N GLN A 82 12.41 0.66 -15.13
CA GLN A 82 13.16 1.62 -14.32
C GLN A 82 14.10 2.51 -15.14
N HIS A 83 14.65 2.01 -16.24
CA HIS A 83 15.59 2.77 -17.08
C HIS A 83 14.92 3.76 -18.06
N ASN A 84 13.64 4.13 -17.85
CA ASN A 84 12.92 5.24 -18.50
C ASN A 84 13.08 5.30 -20.04
N SER A 85 13.11 4.15 -20.72
CA SER A 85 13.07 4.11 -22.18
C SER A 85 11.62 3.95 -22.65
N PRO A 86 11.18 4.57 -23.76
CA PRO A 86 9.93 4.20 -24.42
C PRO A 86 10.00 2.73 -24.85
N LEU A 87 9.50 1.86 -23.97
CA LEU A 87 9.60 0.41 -24.12
C LEU A 87 8.35 -0.09 -24.86
N SER A 88 8.51 -0.40 -26.14
CA SER A 88 7.46 -1.10 -26.89
C SER A 88 7.39 -2.56 -26.46
N ASP A 89 6.23 -3.20 -26.62
CA ASP A 89 6.04 -4.63 -26.37
C ASP A 89 7.08 -5.47 -27.13
N GLN A 90 7.36 -5.08 -28.38
CA GLN A 90 8.30 -5.77 -29.25
C GLN A 90 9.72 -5.71 -28.70
N LYS A 91 10.18 -4.50 -28.34
CA LYS A 91 11.52 -4.30 -27.78
C LYS A 91 11.69 -5.00 -26.43
N ALA A 92 10.67 -4.93 -25.57
CA ALA A 92 10.67 -5.57 -24.27
C ALA A 92 10.71 -7.11 -24.38
N CYS A 93 9.92 -7.70 -25.29
CA CYS A 93 9.90 -9.13 -25.50
C CYS A 93 11.22 -9.63 -26.10
N GLU A 94 11.79 -8.89 -27.05
CA GLU A 94 13.07 -9.20 -27.66
C GLU A 94 14.23 -9.18 -26.65
N LEU A 95 14.22 -8.22 -25.71
CA LEU A 95 15.25 -8.15 -24.65
C LEU A 95 15.15 -9.28 -23.62
N ILE A 96 13.94 -9.79 -23.34
CA ILE A 96 13.72 -10.80 -22.27
C ILE A 96 13.70 -12.23 -22.82
N TYR A 97 13.13 -12.43 -24.00
CA TYR A 97 12.89 -13.75 -24.59
C TYR A 97 13.61 -13.95 -25.93
N HIS A 98 14.29 -12.93 -26.48
CA HIS A 98 14.94 -12.99 -27.80
C HIS A 98 14.00 -13.42 -28.93
N LYS A 99 12.73 -13.02 -28.83
CA LYS A 99 11.68 -13.38 -29.79
C LYS A 99 10.61 -12.29 -29.89
N LYS A 100 9.72 -12.44 -30.88
CA LYS A 100 8.55 -11.57 -31.05
C LYS A 100 7.54 -11.77 -29.91
N PRO A 101 6.75 -10.73 -29.56
CA PRO A 101 5.71 -10.82 -28.54
C PRO A 101 4.74 -11.97 -28.78
N ASP A 102 4.52 -12.78 -27.75
CA ASP A 102 3.58 -13.88 -27.75
C ASP A 102 2.66 -13.83 -26.52
N SER A 103 1.81 -14.84 -26.36
CA SER A 103 0.95 -15.00 -25.19
C SER A 103 1.75 -15.07 -23.89
N ALA A 104 2.94 -15.69 -23.89
CA ALA A 104 3.80 -15.77 -22.71
C ALA A 104 4.26 -14.40 -22.23
N PHE A 105 4.64 -13.50 -23.14
CA PHE A 105 4.96 -12.12 -22.80
C PHE A 105 3.74 -11.34 -22.29
N SER A 106 2.55 -11.58 -22.84
CA SER A 106 1.30 -10.98 -22.37
C SER A 106 0.97 -11.41 -20.94
N HIS A 107 1.13 -12.70 -20.62
CA HIS A 107 0.98 -13.20 -19.25
C HIS A 107 2.04 -12.65 -18.29
N LEU A 108 3.29 -12.48 -18.75
CA LEU A 108 4.35 -11.88 -17.95
C LEU A 108 3.97 -10.46 -17.50
N LYS A 109 3.50 -9.62 -18.42
CA LYS A 109 3.05 -8.25 -18.12
C LYS A 109 1.93 -8.23 -17.09
N LYS A 110 0.89 -9.06 -17.29
CA LYS A 110 -0.24 -9.14 -16.35
C LYS A 110 0.22 -9.59 -14.97
N ARG A 111 1.01 -10.66 -14.87
CA ARG A 111 1.55 -11.14 -13.59
C ARG A 111 2.45 -10.12 -12.89
N LEU A 112 3.26 -9.38 -13.65
CA LEU A 112 4.06 -8.30 -13.08
C LEU A 112 3.19 -7.16 -12.57
N GLN A 113 2.15 -6.78 -13.31
CA GLN A 113 1.18 -5.77 -12.87
C GLN A 113 0.50 -6.20 -11.57
N ASP A 114 0.00 -7.44 -11.50
CA ASP A 114 -0.65 -8.00 -10.31
C ASP A 114 0.32 -8.03 -9.11
N ASP A 115 1.58 -8.43 -9.33
CA ASP A 115 2.64 -8.42 -8.30
C ASP A 115 2.96 -6.99 -7.82
N ILE A 116 3.09 -6.01 -8.73
CA ILE A 116 3.35 -4.61 -8.38
C ILE A 116 2.23 -4.07 -7.49
N ILE A 117 0.97 -4.29 -7.88
CA ILE A 117 -0.19 -3.85 -7.09
C ILE A 117 -0.14 -4.50 -5.71
N SER A 118 0.04 -5.83 -5.65
CA SER A 118 0.11 -6.57 -4.38
C SER A 118 1.22 -6.05 -3.47
N TYR A 119 2.45 -5.87 -3.98
CA TYR A 119 3.58 -5.41 -3.17
C TYR A 119 3.48 -3.94 -2.79
N ALA A 120 2.93 -3.07 -3.66
CA ALA A 120 2.67 -1.68 -3.32
C ALA A 120 1.64 -1.59 -2.19
N SER A 121 0.56 -2.37 -2.24
CA SER A 121 -0.41 -2.47 -1.16
C SER A 121 0.22 -2.98 0.14
N LEU A 122 1.09 -3.99 0.08
CA LEU A 122 1.82 -4.48 1.26
C LEU A 122 2.80 -3.44 1.83
N TYR A 123 3.49 -2.68 0.97
CA TYR A 123 4.36 -1.59 1.39
C TYR A 123 3.58 -0.49 2.11
N GLN A 124 2.43 -0.11 1.55
CA GLN A 124 1.54 0.88 2.15
C GLN A 124 0.96 0.36 3.46
N ALA A 125 0.54 -0.91 3.54
CA ALA A 125 0.10 -1.52 4.79
C ALA A 125 1.21 -1.45 5.85
N ASN A 126 2.45 -1.83 5.51
CA ASN A 126 3.60 -1.77 6.42
C ASN A 126 3.99 -0.35 6.86
N LYS A 127 3.75 0.65 6.02
CA LYS A 127 4.02 2.06 6.36
C LYS A 127 2.86 2.67 7.14
N ALA A 128 1.63 2.37 6.75
CA ALA A 128 0.41 2.82 7.42
C ALA A 128 0.32 2.22 8.82
N THR A 129 0.74 0.97 9.05
CA THR A 129 0.77 0.41 10.41
C THR A 129 1.80 1.10 11.32
N LYS A 130 2.74 1.89 10.78
CA LYS A 130 3.61 2.75 11.61
C LYS A 130 3.02 4.13 11.88
N ALA A 131 2.20 4.66 10.98
CA ALA A 131 1.68 6.03 11.06
C ALA A 131 0.20 6.12 11.50
N ASN A 132 -0.56 5.04 11.32
CA ASN A 132 -1.97 4.91 11.66
C ASN A 132 -2.10 3.86 12.78
N PRO A 133 -2.34 4.29 14.03
CA PRO A 133 -2.45 3.38 15.18
C PRO A 133 -3.62 2.41 15.05
N GLU A 134 -4.72 2.81 14.38
CA GLU A 134 -5.86 1.93 14.15
C GLU A 134 -5.49 0.77 13.21
N ALA A 135 -4.85 1.08 12.08
CA ALA A 135 -4.38 0.06 11.14
C ALA A 135 -3.38 -0.90 11.81
N ARG A 136 -2.51 -0.38 12.69
CA ARG A 136 -1.58 -1.20 13.47
C ARG A 136 -2.30 -2.15 14.41
N CYS A 137 -3.29 -1.65 15.14
CA CYS A 137 -4.08 -2.47 16.06
C CYS A 137 -4.86 -3.56 15.30
N GLN A 138 -5.44 -3.24 14.13
CA GLN A 138 -6.11 -4.23 13.28
C GLN A 138 -5.15 -5.32 12.79
N GLU A 139 -3.93 -4.95 12.38
CA GLU A 139 -2.88 -5.92 12.01
C GLU A 139 -2.55 -6.86 13.16
N LEU A 140 -2.35 -6.33 14.37
CA LEU A 140 -2.05 -7.14 15.56
C LEU A 140 -3.24 -8.03 15.93
N LEU A 141 -4.48 -7.54 15.87
CA LEU A 141 -5.68 -8.33 16.09
C LEU A 141 -5.78 -9.55 15.16
N VAL A 142 -5.45 -9.38 13.87
CA VAL A 142 -5.43 -10.49 12.91
C VAL A 142 -4.37 -11.52 13.31
N LYS A 143 -3.18 -11.07 13.73
CA LYS A 143 -2.11 -11.98 14.21
C LYS A 143 -2.49 -12.69 15.50
N THR A 144 -3.15 -12.01 16.43
CA THR A 144 -3.67 -12.60 17.66
C THR A 144 -4.64 -13.72 17.35
N LYS A 145 -5.67 -13.46 16.52
CA LYS A 145 -6.65 -14.49 16.13
C LYS A 145 -5.99 -15.70 15.47
N TRP A 146 -5.11 -15.45 14.52
CA TRP A 146 -4.35 -16.51 13.86
C TRP A 146 -3.48 -17.35 14.82
N SER A 147 -2.90 -16.71 15.84
CA SER A 147 -2.09 -17.40 16.86
C SER A 147 -2.96 -18.26 17.77
N LEU A 148 -4.14 -17.74 18.17
CA LEU A 148 -5.12 -18.47 18.95
C LEU A 148 -5.68 -19.69 18.22
N ASP A 149 -5.97 -19.55 16.92
CA ASP A 149 -6.43 -20.65 16.06
C ASP A 149 -5.42 -21.81 16.00
N ARG A 150 -4.14 -21.55 16.31
CA ARG A 150 -3.05 -22.54 16.34
C ARG A 150 -2.65 -23.00 17.73
N GLY A 151 -3.34 -22.54 18.77
CA GLY A 151 -2.98 -22.85 20.15
C GLY A 151 -1.70 -22.17 20.65
N LEU A 152 -1.23 -21.12 19.98
CA LEU A 152 -0.06 -20.34 20.39
C LEU A 152 -0.47 -19.24 21.39
N TYR A 153 -0.90 -19.64 22.59
CA TYR A 153 -1.54 -18.76 23.56
C TYR A 153 -0.60 -17.70 24.15
N ASP A 154 0.64 -18.07 24.47
CA ASP A 154 1.62 -17.13 25.05
C ASP A 154 1.92 -15.99 24.08
N HIS A 155 2.16 -16.32 22.80
CA HIS A 155 2.38 -15.32 21.76
C HIS A 155 1.14 -14.46 21.50
N ALA A 156 -0.05 -15.07 21.56
CA ALA A 156 -1.29 -14.31 21.45
C ALA A 156 -1.46 -13.30 22.60
N ALA A 157 -1.07 -13.67 23.83
CA ALA A 157 -1.09 -12.79 24.99
C ALA A 157 -0.14 -11.59 24.81
N GLU A 158 1.09 -11.81 24.37
CA GLU A 158 2.04 -10.74 24.04
C GLU A 158 1.47 -9.75 23.00
N LEU A 159 0.83 -10.27 21.95
CA LEU A 159 0.18 -9.45 20.93
C LEU A 159 -1.00 -8.67 21.47
N ILE A 160 -1.79 -9.25 22.38
CA ILE A 160 -2.92 -8.56 23.05
C ILE A 160 -2.40 -7.42 23.91
N ASP A 161 -1.35 -7.62 24.70
CA ASP A 161 -0.76 -6.57 25.54
C ASP A 161 -0.22 -5.43 24.68
N ALA A 162 0.49 -5.74 23.60
CA ALA A 162 0.99 -4.75 22.65
C ALA A 162 -0.15 -3.96 21.96
N THR A 163 -1.22 -4.65 21.55
CA THR A 163 -2.39 -4.00 20.93
C THR A 163 -3.11 -3.11 21.92
N THR A 164 -3.27 -3.57 23.17
CA THR A 164 -3.93 -2.83 24.24
C THR A 164 -3.19 -1.54 24.57
N ALA A 165 -1.85 -1.59 24.64
CA ALA A 165 -1.03 -0.40 24.88
C ALA A 165 -1.27 0.69 23.82
N ILE A 166 -1.27 0.32 22.53
CA ILE A 166 -1.52 1.25 21.42
C ILE A 166 -2.96 1.75 21.46
N ALA A 167 -3.95 0.86 21.62
CA ALA A 167 -5.35 1.24 21.62
C ALA A 167 -5.68 2.21 22.77
N ARG A 168 -5.07 2.04 23.95
CA ARG A 168 -5.22 2.99 25.07
C ARG A 168 -4.57 4.34 24.78
N GLN A 169 -3.34 4.34 24.26
CA GLN A 169 -2.61 5.56 23.95
C GLN A 169 -3.40 6.49 22.99
N TYR A 170 -4.16 5.91 22.07
CA TYR A 170 -4.94 6.61 21.06
C TYR A 170 -6.46 6.56 21.29
N GLU A 171 -6.90 6.13 22.48
CA GLU A 171 -8.33 6.03 22.87
C GLU A 171 -9.22 5.28 21.85
N LEU A 172 -8.70 4.20 21.24
CA LEU A 172 -9.39 3.39 20.24
C LEU A 172 -10.36 2.39 20.91
N ILE A 173 -11.45 2.91 21.48
CA ILE A 173 -12.43 2.14 22.25
C ILE A 173 -13.01 0.91 21.50
N PRO A 174 -13.38 0.99 20.20
CA PRO A 174 -13.90 -0.18 19.48
C PRO A 174 -12.93 -1.36 19.44
N ILE A 175 -11.63 -1.08 19.40
CA ILE A 175 -10.56 -2.10 19.40
C ILE A 175 -10.44 -2.74 20.78
N LEU A 176 -10.51 -1.95 21.85
CA LEU A 176 -10.47 -2.45 23.23
C LEU A 176 -11.65 -3.38 23.52
N ILE A 177 -12.85 -3.06 23.03
CA ILE A 177 -14.02 -3.93 23.15
C ILE A 177 -13.77 -5.27 22.43
N ASN A 178 -13.20 -5.23 21.21
CA ASN A 178 -12.88 -6.45 20.47
C ASN A 178 -11.83 -7.32 21.20
N LEU A 179 -10.80 -6.70 21.76
CA LEU A 179 -9.79 -7.39 22.58
C LEU A 179 -10.39 -8.04 23.82
N TYR A 180 -11.29 -7.32 24.52
CA TYR A 180 -11.99 -7.89 25.67
C TYR A 180 -12.78 -9.15 25.30
N GLU A 181 -13.50 -9.12 24.18
CA GLU A 181 -14.25 -10.27 23.69
C GLU A 181 -13.33 -11.47 23.38
N ILE A 182 -12.18 -11.23 22.75
CA ILE A 182 -11.18 -12.28 22.49
C ILE A 182 -10.66 -12.87 23.80
N VAL A 183 -10.25 -12.02 24.75
CA VAL A 183 -9.73 -12.45 26.06
C VAL A 183 -10.77 -13.28 26.82
N ARG A 184 -12.03 -12.84 26.81
CA ARG A 184 -13.15 -13.53 27.47
C ARG A 184 -13.41 -14.90 26.86
N VAL A 185 -13.51 -14.98 25.53
CA VAL A 185 -13.81 -16.24 24.81
C VAL A 185 -12.69 -17.27 25.01
N HIS A 186 -11.44 -16.83 24.94
CA HIS A 186 -10.28 -17.72 25.06
C HIS A 186 -9.77 -17.88 26.50
N LYS A 187 -10.43 -17.27 27.49
CA LYS A 187 -10.05 -17.29 28.92
C LYS A 187 -8.58 -16.92 29.17
N LEU A 188 -8.08 -15.97 28.39
CA LEU A 188 -6.69 -15.50 28.52
C LEU A 188 -6.56 -14.65 29.78
N GLN A 189 -5.37 -14.64 30.37
CA GLN A 189 -5.00 -13.78 31.48
C GLN A 189 -3.94 -12.79 30.98
N PRO A 190 -4.31 -11.77 30.18
CA PRO A 190 -3.36 -10.74 29.76
C PRO A 190 -2.81 -10.01 30.99
N ALA A 191 -1.61 -9.44 30.88
CA ALA A 191 -1.00 -8.67 31.96
C ALA A 191 -1.87 -7.46 32.35
N PHE A 192 -2.69 -6.98 31.41
CA PHE A 192 -3.59 -5.86 31.61
C PHE A 192 -5.06 -6.29 31.64
N ASN A 193 -5.77 -5.89 32.70
CA ASN A 193 -7.20 -6.10 32.82
C ASN A 193 -8.00 -5.06 32.00
N VAL A 194 -8.38 -5.45 30.78
CA VAL A 194 -9.18 -4.61 29.87
C VAL A 194 -10.52 -4.19 30.50
N ILE A 195 -11.10 -5.02 31.38
CA ILE A 195 -12.38 -4.75 32.06
C ILE A 195 -12.27 -3.53 32.97
N ASP A 196 -11.21 -3.45 33.77
CA ASP A 196 -11.03 -2.37 34.74
C ASP A 196 -10.95 -1.02 34.04
N TYR A 197 -10.25 -0.98 32.90
CA TYR A 197 -10.14 0.22 32.08
C TYR A 197 -11.45 0.62 31.43
N LEU A 198 -12.22 -0.32 30.87
CA LEU A 198 -13.53 0.00 30.29
C LEU A 198 -14.51 0.50 31.36
N ASN A 199 -14.47 -0.07 32.57
CA ASN A 199 -15.27 0.39 33.70
C ASN A 199 -14.88 1.81 34.15
N GLU A 200 -13.58 2.12 34.19
CA GLU A 200 -13.09 3.47 34.47
C GLU A 200 -13.55 4.46 33.39
N TYR A 201 -13.45 4.09 32.12
CA TYR A 201 -13.86 4.92 30.99
C TYR A 201 -15.37 5.23 31.02
N VAL A 202 -16.21 4.24 31.33
CA VAL A 202 -17.65 4.44 31.51
C VAL A 202 -17.93 5.44 32.64
N LYS A 203 -17.24 5.32 33.79
CA LYS A 203 -17.39 6.28 34.90
C LYS A 203 -17.03 7.71 34.48
N ILE A 204 -15.96 7.87 33.69
CA ILE A 204 -15.54 9.19 33.18
C ILE A 204 -16.62 9.78 32.27
N ILE A 205 -17.22 8.98 31.38
CA ILE A 205 -18.30 9.44 30.50
C ILE A 205 -19.56 9.78 31.31
N SER A 206 -19.96 8.93 32.26
CA SER A 206 -21.14 9.17 33.10
C SER A 206 -21.03 10.41 33.98
N ASN A 207 -19.80 10.84 34.31
CA ASN A 207 -19.55 12.03 35.11
C ASN A 207 -19.28 13.29 34.28
N ARG A 208 -19.29 13.23 32.94
CA ARG A 208 -19.25 14.46 32.13
C ARG A 208 -20.57 15.20 32.34
N PRO A 209 -20.54 16.46 32.83
CA PRO A 209 -21.75 17.26 32.87
C PRO A 209 -22.29 17.31 31.43
N GLU A 210 -23.57 17.01 31.26
CA GLU A 210 -24.20 17.14 29.96
C GLU A 210 -24.08 18.61 29.54
N ASP A 211 -23.12 18.93 28.67
CA ASP A 211 -23.17 20.12 27.84
C ASP A 211 -24.30 19.90 26.83
N VAL A 212 -25.54 19.86 27.32
CA VAL A 212 -26.73 20.00 26.50
C VAL A 212 -26.65 21.40 25.92
N PRO A 213 -26.55 21.56 24.58
CA PRO A 213 -26.72 22.87 23.98
C PRO A 213 -28.12 23.36 24.36
N LYS A 214 -28.21 24.36 25.25
CA LYS A 214 -29.46 25.05 25.65
C LYS A 214 -30.08 25.86 24.50
N THR A 215 -30.04 25.36 23.27
CA THR A 215 -30.32 26.14 22.06
C THR A 215 -31.58 25.70 21.31
N ILE A 216 -32.54 25.04 21.98
CA ILE A 216 -33.81 24.64 21.32
C ILE A 216 -35.08 25.21 22.00
N GLU A 217 -35.02 25.82 23.18
CA GLU A 217 -36.25 26.38 23.80
C GLU A 217 -36.67 27.78 23.30
N ARG A 218 -35.93 28.43 22.39
CA ARG A 218 -36.30 29.80 21.92
C ARG A 218 -37.13 29.87 20.64
N LYS A 219 -37.57 28.76 20.05
CA LYS A 219 -38.38 28.78 18.82
C LYS A 219 -39.85 28.36 18.97
N ALA A 220 -40.29 27.83 20.11
CA ALA A 220 -41.68 27.40 20.28
C ALA A 220 -42.66 28.53 20.68
N THR A 221 -42.17 29.71 21.10
CA THR A 221 -43.03 30.84 21.52
C THR A 221 -43.26 31.93 20.47
N ARG A 222 -42.77 31.75 19.23
CA ARG A 222 -42.93 32.77 18.17
C ARG A 222 -43.97 32.45 17.08
N GLU A 223 -44.55 31.25 17.06
CA GLU A 223 -45.53 30.88 16.02
C GLU A 223 -47.00 30.94 16.46
N HIS A 224 -47.30 31.38 17.69
CA HIS A 224 -48.68 31.43 18.18
C HIS A 224 -49.41 32.78 18.05
N ASN A 225 -48.78 33.83 17.49
CA ASN A 225 -49.37 35.19 17.43
C ASN A 225 -49.52 35.76 16.00
N GLY A 226 -49.67 34.92 14.98
CA GLY A 226 -49.64 35.39 13.60
C GLY A 226 -50.63 34.72 12.65
N ASN A 227 -51.88 34.48 13.03
CA ASN A 227 -52.93 34.11 12.07
C ASN A 227 -54.34 34.50 12.57
N LEU A 228 -54.67 35.78 12.46
CA LEU A 228 -56.04 36.29 12.55
C LEU A 228 -56.15 37.59 11.75
N ALA A 229 -56.46 37.46 10.45
CA ALA A 229 -57.23 38.41 9.62
C ALA A 229 -56.97 38.12 8.13
N HIS A 230 -57.93 37.53 7.41
CA HIS A 230 -58.93 38.28 6.64
C HIS A 230 -59.52 37.38 5.55
N THR A 231 -60.80 37.07 5.72
CA THR A 231 -61.70 36.40 4.79
C THR A 231 -62.23 37.33 3.70
N GLN A 232 -62.48 36.71 2.53
CA GLN A 232 -63.52 36.99 1.51
C GLN A 232 -63.43 38.26 0.63
N LYS A 233 -63.54 38.06 -0.69
CA LYS A 233 -64.78 38.37 -1.46
C LYS A 233 -64.73 37.85 -2.92
N HIS A 234 -65.82 37.15 -3.28
CA HIS A 234 -66.55 36.97 -4.55
C HIS A 234 -65.85 37.23 -5.90
N GLY A 235 -65.91 36.28 -6.86
CA GLY A 235 -66.99 36.13 -7.86
C GLY A 235 -66.39 36.48 -9.24
N THR A 236 -66.74 35.96 -10.43
CA THR A 236 -67.97 35.39 -10.98
C THR A 236 -67.59 34.78 -12.35
N ILE A 237 -68.18 33.65 -12.74
CA ILE A 237 -68.15 33.03 -14.10
C ILE A 237 -69.27 33.70 -14.93
N PRO A 238 -69.09 34.13 -16.20
CA PRO A 238 -69.48 33.31 -17.38
C PRO A 238 -68.68 33.67 -18.66
N ARG A 239 -68.72 32.99 -19.81
CA ARG A 239 -69.39 31.78 -20.32
C ARG A 239 -68.52 31.28 -21.47
#